data_AF-A0AAE1ANM7-F1
#
_entry.id   AF-A0AAE1ANM7-F1
#
_cell.length_a   1.000
_cell.length_b   1.000
_cell.length_c   1.000
_cell.angle_alpha   90.00
_cell.angle_beta   90.00
_cell.angle_gamma   90.00
#
_symmetry.space_group_name_H-M   'P 1'
#
loop_
_entity.id
_entity.type
_entity.pdbx_description
1 polymer ?
#
loop_
_entity_poly.entity_id
_entity_poly.type
_entity_poly.pdbx_seq_one_letter_code
_entity_poly.pdbx_strand_id
1 'polypeptide(L)'
;MLTPRFSLSQDEKFIFINIHAPFIKITEADCYATDDEFYFHAQPYYLRLHLPGEVVDDEHSASHSQYDTDKGQLTVRLLKKVCGQWFEGLDLLTKLLTPKKVDPSKCTGVEVITHSNFTNTEKDIDAGSSRSYSTHDDEESKGNQLNFEFDWFVEQKVHNQEASGLNLEGPKYGFAQKKSAVLKDITSDLTSMLDIKNPDSMPEKERRSLRLHQEKEAFNCEHYLADYFDDEAIQESILLSFEDLVGDCAKLSEREQYKLTTLPSREYMIDKSELKSVYLGLVDLIYAYAFNYRFTNGEENVESDWTICKLSATLSWLDHFDDIKEVVLSCARRSLCFPLFRNWKLIQRVLQDVQCIFQNGKTNVLKCLLGIYFIISESESRYPLNDLYVIDYCVWVQSSDANHLKSIADTLENMQLSKSDLDFNLEDMEREAAKLMLSDSDNEEMTKEVETLSTTLSNVVHIKGADSGTGPSDSDDESDDESEETDSSSSCESNS
;
A
#
# COMPACT_ATOMS: atom_id res chain seq x y z
N MET A 1 10.59 -3.01 -16.52
CA MET A 1 10.00 -2.27 -17.66
C MET A 1 8.61 -2.79 -17.90
N LEU A 2 7.65 -1.92 -18.17
CA LEU A 2 6.25 -2.25 -18.44
C LEU A 2 5.92 -2.04 -19.92
N THR A 3 5.19 -2.97 -20.54
CA THR A 3 4.61 -2.71 -21.87
C THR A 3 3.38 -1.82 -21.70
N PRO A 4 3.38 -0.57 -22.20
CA PRO A 4 2.23 0.33 -22.07
C PRO A 4 1.04 -0.20 -22.88
N ARG A 5 -0.19 0.18 -22.52
CA ARG A 5 -1.37 -0.13 -23.34
C ARG A 5 -1.30 0.69 -24.62
N PHE A 6 -1.39 0.04 -25.78
CA PHE A 6 -1.29 0.72 -27.07
C PHE A 6 -2.40 0.31 -28.05
N SER A 7 -2.61 1.12 -29.09
CA SER A 7 -3.45 0.81 -30.25
C SER A 7 -2.92 1.53 -31.48
N LEU A 8 -3.18 1.00 -32.67
CA LEU A 8 -2.72 1.58 -33.93
C LEU A 8 -3.89 1.87 -34.86
N SER A 9 -3.90 3.04 -35.48
CA SER A 9 -4.82 3.42 -36.56
C SER A 9 -4.02 3.92 -37.76
N GLN A 10 -4.64 3.97 -38.95
CA GLN A 10 -3.94 4.33 -40.18
C GLN A 10 -4.83 5.08 -41.18
N ASP A 11 -4.19 5.96 -41.94
CA ASP A 11 -4.73 6.58 -43.16
C ASP A 11 -4.03 5.99 -44.39
N GLU A 12 -4.35 6.48 -45.58
CA GLU A 12 -3.62 6.14 -46.83
C GLU A 12 -2.12 6.46 -46.74
N LYS A 13 -1.73 7.52 -46.01
CA LYS A 13 -0.35 8.03 -45.98
C LYS A 13 0.40 7.80 -44.65
N PHE A 14 -0.31 7.72 -43.52
CA PHE A 14 0.29 7.70 -42.18
C PHE A 14 -0.20 6.50 -41.36
N ILE A 15 0.58 6.15 -40.34
CA ILE A 15 0.16 5.30 -39.23
C ILE A 15 0.28 6.10 -37.92
N PHE A 16 -0.69 5.93 -37.03
CA PHE A 16 -0.75 6.57 -35.72
C PHE A 16 -0.66 5.50 -34.65
N ILE A 17 0.29 5.65 -33.73
CA ILE A 17 0.53 4.74 -32.61
C ILE A 17 0.12 5.49 -31.34
N ASN A 18 -1.01 5.08 -30.78
CA ASN A 18 -1.56 5.63 -29.54
C ASN A 18 -1.02 4.81 -28.37
N ILE A 19 -0.24 5.43 -27.49
CA ILE A 19 0.43 4.80 -26.34
C ILE A 19 -0.12 5.44 -25.07
N HIS A 20 -0.88 4.69 -24.29
CA HIS A 20 -1.38 5.12 -22.98
C HIS A 20 -0.31 4.85 -21.93
N ALA A 21 0.40 5.91 -21.56
CA ALA A 21 1.53 5.94 -20.65
C ALA A 21 1.37 7.15 -19.69
N PRO A 22 0.46 7.06 -18.70
CA PRO A 22 0.21 8.15 -17.77
C PRO A 22 1.44 8.42 -16.89
N PHE A 23 1.54 9.68 -16.46
CA PHE A 23 2.60 10.21 -15.57
C PHE A 23 4.04 10.13 -16.11
N ILE A 24 4.24 9.88 -17.41
CA ILE A 24 5.57 10.00 -18.02
C ILE A 24 6.04 11.46 -18.04
N LYS A 25 7.34 11.67 -17.81
CA LYS A 25 7.99 12.93 -18.18
C LYS A 25 8.25 12.91 -19.68
N ILE A 26 7.61 13.80 -20.42
CA ILE A 26 7.76 13.91 -21.89
C ILE A 26 9.25 14.18 -22.28
N THR A 27 10.02 14.80 -21.40
CA THR A 27 11.47 15.05 -21.57
C THR A 27 12.36 13.81 -21.44
N GLU A 28 11.82 12.68 -20.95
CA GLU A 28 12.53 11.40 -20.78
C GLU A 28 11.90 10.30 -21.68
N ALA A 29 11.16 10.71 -22.71
CA ALA A 29 10.39 9.84 -23.60
C ALA A 29 11.01 9.80 -25.01
N ASP A 30 11.83 8.78 -25.28
CA ASP A 30 12.43 8.54 -26.58
C ASP A 30 11.49 7.71 -27.47
N CYS A 31 11.38 8.08 -28.75
CA CYS A 31 10.77 7.24 -29.77
C CYS A 31 11.51 7.36 -31.11
N TYR A 32 11.60 6.26 -31.85
CA TYR A 32 12.21 6.18 -33.18
C TYR A 32 11.63 5.00 -33.99
N ALA A 33 11.71 5.09 -35.31
CA ALA A 33 11.32 4.02 -36.22
C ALA A 33 12.44 3.65 -37.20
N THR A 34 12.54 2.36 -37.54
CA THR A 34 13.57 1.84 -38.45
C THR A 34 12.99 0.71 -39.30
N ASP A 35 12.90 0.92 -40.61
CA ASP A 35 12.25 0.03 -41.59
C ASP A 35 10.87 -0.47 -41.16
N ASP A 36 10.71 -1.70 -40.66
CA ASP A 36 9.42 -2.23 -40.18
C ASP A 36 9.29 -2.25 -38.64
N GLU A 37 10.22 -1.64 -37.91
CA GLU A 37 10.21 -1.60 -36.44
C GLU A 37 9.94 -0.21 -35.87
N PHE A 38 9.21 -0.15 -34.75
CA PHE A 38 9.01 1.05 -33.95
C PHE A 38 9.40 0.79 -32.49
N TYR A 39 10.08 1.77 -31.89
CA TYR A 39 10.57 1.75 -30.52
C TYR A 39 10.04 2.94 -29.73
N PHE A 40 9.62 2.70 -28.49
CA PHE A 40 9.28 3.71 -27.50
C PHE A 40 9.85 3.34 -26.14
N HIS A 41 10.51 4.29 -25.48
CA HIS A 41 11.13 4.13 -24.16
C HIS A 41 10.89 5.39 -23.31
N ALA A 42 10.19 5.23 -22.18
CA ALA A 42 9.94 6.30 -21.21
C ALA A 42 9.71 5.66 -19.84
N GLN A 43 10.69 5.69 -18.93
CA GLN A 43 10.66 4.93 -17.67
C GLN A 43 9.34 5.17 -16.90
N PRO A 44 8.59 4.11 -16.47
CA PRO A 44 8.94 2.68 -16.46
C PRO A 44 8.63 1.89 -17.75
N TYR A 45 8.08 2.54 -18.78
CA TYR A 45 7.53 1.92 -19.97
C TYR A 45 8.57 1.63 -21.06
N TYR A 46 8.38 0.50 -21.76
CA TYR A 46 9.11 0.14 -22.98
C TYR A 46 8.17 -0.61 -23.94
N LEU A 47 8.23 -0.27 -25.22
CA LEU A 47 7.42 -0.88 -26.28
C LEU A 47 8.29 -1.07 -27.53
N ARG A 48 8.28 -2.28 -28.10
CA ARG A 48 8.81 -2.57 -29.44
C ARG A 48 7.71 -3.17 -30.29
N LEU A 49 7.47 -2.61 -31.48
CA LEU A 49 6.48 -3.09 -32.43
C LEU A 49 7.13 -3.46 -33.76
N HIS A 50 6.81 -4.64 -34.28
CA HIS A 50 7.10 -5.07 -35.64
C HIS A 50 5.84 -4.84 -36.49
N LEU A 51 5.91 -3.89 -37.42
CA LEU A 51 4.81 -3.45 -38.25
C LEU A 51 4.60 -4.38 -39.47
N PRO A 52 3.38 -4.45 -40.05
CA PRO A 52 3.11 -5.25 -41.24
C PRO A 52 3.87 -4.79 -42.50
N GLY A 53 4.32 -3.53 -42.55
CA GLY A 53 5.04 -2.95 -43.66
C GLY A 53 5.96 -1.80 -43.21
N GLU A 54 6.85 -1.38 -44.11
CA GLU A 54 7.92 -0.44 -43.81
C GLU A 54 7.40 1.01 -43.66
N VAL A 55 7.92 1.70 -42.65
CA VAL A 55 7.72 3.12 -42.36
C VAL A 55 8.99 3.91 -42.63
N VAL A 56 8.86 5.23 -42.71
CA VAL A 56 9.99 6.17 -42.79
C VAL A 56 9.87 7.14 -41.63
N ASP A 57 10.93 7.21 -40.83
CA ASP A 57 11.12 8.29 -39.86
C ASP A 57 11.61 9.52 -40.64
N ASP A 58 10.67 10.31 -41.15
CA ASP A 58 10.95 11.69 -41.59
C ASP A 58 11.56 12.42 -40.38
N GLU A 59 12.63 13.20 -40.52
CA GLU A 59 13.34 13.88 -39.40
C GLU A 59 12.48 14.93 -38.63
N HIS A 60 11.18 14.98 -38.92
CA HIS A 60 10.16 15.80 -38.28
C HIS A 60 8.99 14.97 -37.68
N SER A 61 9.06 13.64 -37.69
CA SER A 61 8.00 12.73 -37.21
C SER A 61 7.93 12.71 -35.67
N ALA A 62 9.08 12.55 -35.01
CA ALA A 62 9.20 12.70 -33.55
C ALA A 62 8.72 14.10 -33.07
N SER A 63 8.92 15.14 -33.90
CA SER A 63 8.47 16.52 -33.66
C SER A 63 6.96 16.74 -33.80
N HIS A 64 6.19 15.69 -34.13
CA HIS A 64 4.73 15.75 -34.24
C HIS A 64 4.01 14.73 -33.36
N SER A 65 4.71 14.21 -32.35
CA SER A 65 4.09 13.47 -31.25
C SER A 65 3.22 14.40 -30.39
N GLN A 66 1.98 14.02 -30.13
CA GLN A 66 1.05 14.80 -29.31
C GLN A 66 0.73 14.04 -28.02
N TYR A 67 0.99 14.66 -26.87
CA TYR A 67 0.64 14.10 -25.56
C TYR A 67 -0.63 14.77 -25.02
N ASP A 68 -1.63 13.96 -24.74
CA ASP A 68 -2.91 14.35 -24.15
C ASP A 68 -2.83 14.16 -22.63
N THR A 69 -2.57 15.25 -21.90
CA THR A 69 -2.39 15.23 -20.45
C THR A 69 -3.63 14.72 -19.70
N ASP A 70 -4.82 15.03 -20.20
CA ASP A 70 -6.09 14.64 -19.57
C ASP A 70 -6.39 13.14 -19.74
N LYS A 71 -5.77 12.49 -20.74
CA LYS A 71 -5.94 11.05 -21.04
C LYS A 71 -4.69 10.20 -20.77
N GLY A 72 -3.56 10.81 -20.39
CA GLY A 72 -2.28 10.11 -20.22
C GLY A 72 -1.79 9.42 -21.50
N GLN A 73 -2.10 9.97 -22.68
CA GLN A 73 -1.89 9.30 -23.97
C GLN A 73 -0.93 10.07 -24.88
N LEU A 74 0.16 9.40 -25.27
CA LEU A 74 1.06 9.85 -26.32
C LEU A 74 0.57 9.33 -27.69
N THR A 75 0.46 10.20 -28.68
CA THR A 75 0.09 9.85 -30.05
C THR A 75 1.28 10.11 -30.97
N VAL A 76 1.95 9.05 -31.42
CA VAL A 76 3.08 9.11 -32.35
C VAL A 76 2.58 8.89 -33.77
N ARG A 77 3.14 9.63 -34.75
CA ARG A 77 2.71 9.62 -36.16
C ARG A 77 3.91 9.31 -37.05
N LEU A 78 3.83 8.22 -37.82
CA LEU A 78 4.89 7.79 -38.74
C LEU A 78 4.39 7.80 -40.19
N LEU A 79 5.31 8.05 -41.13
CA LEU A 79 5.03 8.03 -42.57
C LEU A 79 5.15 6.61 -43.13
N LYS A 80 4.23 6.18 -43.99
CA LYS A 80 4.35 4.90 -44.72
C LYS A 80 5.35 5.02 -45.87
N LYS A 81 6.28 4.07 -46.00
CA LYS A 81 7.28 4.04 -47.10
C LYS A 81 6.63 3.87 -48.48
N VAL A 82 5.48 3.19 -48.53
CA VAL A 82 4.60 3.12 -49.71
C VAL A 82 3.28 3.81 -49.40
N CYS A 83 3.05 4.98 -50.01
CA CYS A 83 1.78 5.70 -49.90
C CYS A 83 0.64 4.88 -50.53
N GLY A 84 -0.50 4.78 -49.84
CA GLY A 84 -1.64 3.95 -50.24
C GLY A 84 -1.55 2.48 -49.80
N GLN A 85 -0.45 2.03 -49.20
CA GLN A 85 -0.38 0.67 -48.64
C GLN A 85 -1.24 0.58 -47.37
N TRP A 86 -2.17 -0.39 -47.35
CA TRP A 86 -2.91 -0.74 -46.14
C TRP A 86 -2.14 -1.78 -45.33
N PHE A 87 -1.96 -1.53 -44.03
CA PHE A 87 -1.29 -2.47 -43.12
C PHE A 87 -2.35 -3.39 -42.51
N GLU A 88 -2.31 -4.69 -42.83
CA GLU A 88 -3.29 -5.64 -42.31
C GLU A 88 -2.96 -6.11 -40.89
N GLY A 89 -4.00 -6.33 -40.07
CA GLY A 89 -3.84 -6.91 -38.74
C GLY A 89 -3.31 -5.97 -37.65
N LEU A 90 -3.47 -4.65 -37.79
CA LEU A 90 -3.11 -3.68 -36.73
C LEU A 90 -3.81 -3.95 -35.39
N ASP A 91 -5.02 -4.53 -35.42
CA ASP A 91 -5.78 -4.92 -34.22
C ASP A 91 -5.18 -6.15 -33.51
N LEU A 92 -4.30 -6.91 -34.17
CA LEU A 92 -3.69 -8.13 -33.65
C LEU A 92 -2.43 -7.80 -32.84
N LEU A 93 -2.59 -7.02 -31.77
CA LEU A 93 -1.50 -6.43 -30.97
C LEU A 93 -0.40 -7.44 -30.56
N THR A 94 -0.77 -8.69 -30.24
CA THR A 94 0.18 -9.77 -29.90
C THR A 94 1.10 -10.15 -31.07
N LYS A 95 0.64 -10.07 -32.31
CA LYS A 95 1.49 -10.29 -33.50
C LYS A 95 2.47 -9.12 -33.71
N LEU A 96 2.07 -7.89 -33.38
CA LEU A 96 2.95 -6.73 -33.50
C LEU A 96 4.07 -6.74 -32.45
N LEU A 97 3.84 -7.36 -31.29
CA LEU A 97 4.86 -7.56 -30.24
C LEU A 97 5.80 -8.74 -30.50
N THR A 98 5.57 -9.54 -31.55
CA THR A 98 6.34 -10.76 -31.85
C THR A 98 7.13 -10.59 -33.16
N PRO A 99 8.43 -10.90 -33.21
CA PRO A 99 9.20 -10.80 -34.44
C PRO A 99 8.69 -11.76 -35.51
N LYS A 100 8.87 -11.37 -36.77
CA LYS A 100 8.59 -12.23 -37.93
C LYS A 100 9.52 -13.45 -37.85
N LYS A 101 8.95 -14.65 -37.66
CA LYS A 101 9.74 -15.89 -37.58
C LYS A 101 10.60 -16.05 -38.83
N VAL A 102 11.92 -16.09 -38.64
CA VAL A 102 12.87 -16.44 -39.70
C VAL A 102 12.58 -17.88 -40.15
N ASP A 103 12.45 -18.09 -41.46
CA ASP A 103 12.20 -19.43 -42.01
C ASP A 103 13.36 -20.38 -41.64
N PRO A 104 13.09 -21.57 -41.08
CA PRO A 104 14.13 -22.53 -40.67
C PRO A 104 14.88 -23.18 -41.85
N SER A 105 14.60 -22.77 -43.09
CA SER A 105 15.19 -23.28 -44.33
C SER A 105 16.65 -22.85 -44.57
N LYS A 106 17.27 -22.11 -43.63
CA LYS A 106 18.71 -21.78 -43.63
C LYS A 106 19.51 -22.39 -42.47
N CYS A 107 18.90 -23.21 -41.61
CA CYS A 107 19.60 -23.92 -40.55
C CYS A 107 19.90 -25.37 -40.95
N THR A 108 21.05 -25.62 -41.57
CA THR A 108 21.52 -26.99 -41.87
C THR A 108 21.79 -27.72 -40.56
N GLY A 109 20.90 -28.64 -40.18
CA GLY A 109 21.03 -29.41 -38.94
C GLY A 109 22.26 -30.31 -38.94
N VAL A 110 22.94 -30.39 -37.79
CA VAL A 110 23.96 -31.40 -37.48
C VAL A 110 23.47 -32.19 -36.28
N GLU A 111 23.24 -33.49 -36.47
CA GLU A 111 22.77 -34.39 -35.40
C GLU A 111 23.86 -34.62 -34.36
N VAL A 112 23.52 -34.49 -33.08
CA VAL A 112 24.40 -34.90 -31.98
C VAL A 112 24.28 -36.40 -31.77
N ILE A 113 25.12 -37.17 -32.47
CA ILE A 113 25.18 -38.63 -32.30
C ILE A 113 25.78 -38.97 -30.93
N THR A 114 25.06 -39.77 -30.14
CA THR A 114 25.46 -40.22 -28.80
C THR A 114 26.65 -41.19 -28.83
N HIS A 115 27.48 -41.14 -27.78
CA HIS A 115 28.79 -41.79 -27.71
C HIS A 115 28.85 -43.30 -28.00
N SER A 116 29.87 -43.73 -28.75
CA SER A 116 30.54 -45.03 -28.59
C SER A 116 31.97 -44.99 -29.14
N ASN A 117 32.92 -45.63 -28.45
CA ASN A 117 34.35 -45.67 -28.84
C ASN A 117 34.64 -46.71 -29.93
N PHE A 118 35.65 -46.49 -30.80
CA PHE A 118 36.86 -47.34 -30.93
C PHE A 118 37.78 -46.96 -32.13
N THR A 119 39.04 -46.62 -31.83
CA THR A 119 40.32 -46.84 -32.57
C THR A 119 40.43 -46.85 -34.12
N ASN A 120 41.36 -45.99 -34.59
CA ASN A 120 42.49 -46.27 -35.52
C ASN A 120 42.40 -46.09 -37.06
N THR A 121 43.58 -45.68 -37.58
CA THR A 121 44.19 -45.88 -38.92
C THR A 121 43.70 -45.10 -40.17
N GLU A 122 44.44 -44.02 -40.47
CA GLU A 122 45.28 -43.82 -41.68
C GLU A 122 44.71 -43.70 -43.12
N LYS A 123 45.30 -42.74 -43.88
CA LYS A 123 45.45 -42.63 -45.36
C LYS A 123 44.19 -42.28 -46.18
N ASP A 124 44.27 -41.63 -47.37
CA ASP A 124 45.34 -40.93 -48.12
C ASP A 124 44.73 -40.09 -49.29
N ILE A 125 45.43 -39.06 -49.81
CA ILE A 125 45.53 -38.64 -51.26
C ILE A 125 44.23 -38.19 -52.02
N ASP A 126 44.18 -37.22 -52.95
CA ASP A 126 45.04 -36.12 -53.48
C ASP A 126 44.21 -35.27 -54.50
N ALA A 127 44.70 -34.10 -54.93
CA ALA A 127 44.39 -33.27 -56.14
C ALA A 127 42.94 -33.10 -56.66
N GLY A 128 42.49 -31.95 -57.19
CA GLY A 128 43.09 -30.67 -57.60
C GLY A 128 42.04 -29.87 -58.42
N SER A 129 42.25 -28.69 -59.02
CA SER A 129 43.46 -27.88 -59.23
C SER A 129 43.09 -26.47 -59.76
N SER A 130 43.80 -25.42 -59.33
CA SER A 130 43.98 -24.11 -60.04
C SER A 130 42.73 -23.20 -60.21
N ARG A 131 42.78 -21.87 -60.32
CA ARG A 131 43.79 -20.77 -60.18
C ARG A 131 42.98 -19.43 -60.14
N SER A 132 43.43 -18.22 -59.77
CA SER A 132 44.78 -17.66 -59.47
C SER A 132 44.70 -16.19 -59.00
N TYR A 133 45.68 -15.74 -58.18
CA TYR A 133 46.20 -14.34 -58.03
C TYR A 133 45.23 -13.22 -57.54
N SER A 134 45.55 -12.30 -56.61
CA SER A 134 46.77 -11.94 -55.83
C SER A 134 46.34 -11.10 -54.58
N THR A 135 47.13 -10.63 -53.59
CA THR A 135 48.40 -11.00 -52.87
C THR A 135 48.68 -9.90 -51.81
N HIS A 136 49.16 -10.25 -50.60
CA HIS A 136 49.73 -9.37 -49.55
C HIS A 136 48.79 -8.34 -48.88
N ASP A 137 48.87 -7.97 -47.60
CA ASP A 137 49.37 -8.55 -46.30
C ASP A 137 48.40 -7.95 -45.21
N ASP A 138 48.28 -8.32 -43.94
CA ASP A 138 49.18 -8.79 -42.86
C ASP A 138 48.43 -9.73 -41.87
N GLU A 139 49.12 -10.29 -40.87
CA GLU A 139 48.54 -11.14 -39.82
C GLU A 139 47.83 -10.37 -38.69
N GLU A 140 46.61 -10.78 -38.31
CA GLU A 140 46.19 -10.73 -36.90
C GLU A 140 45.21 -11.87 -36.56
N SER A 141 45.50 -12.64 -35.51
CA SER A 141 44.68 -13.80 -35.10
C SER A 141 43.42 -13.38 -34.34
N LYS A 142 42.25 -13.53 -34.97
CA LYS A 142 40.94 -13.55 -34.27
C LYS A 142 40.18 -14.80 -34.72
N GLY A 143 39.70 -15.56 -33.73
CA GLY A 143 39.25 -16.94 -33.92
C GLY A 143 37.87 -17.09 -34.57
N ASN A 144 37.39 -18.33 -34.65
CA ASN A 144 36.06 -18.70 -35.13
C ASN A 144 34.94 -18.11 -34.25
N GLN A 145 34.66 -16.83 -34.42
CA GLN A 145 33.47 -16.20 -33.89
C GLN A 145 32.30 -16.56 -34.81
N LEU A 146 31.67 -17.70 -34.51
CA LEU A 146 30.36 -18.05 -35.06
C LEU A 146 29.44 -16.86 -34.80
N ASN A 147 28.81 -16.32 -35.86
CA ASN A 147 27.77 -15.30 -35.73
C ASN A 147 26.49 -15.94 -35.16
N PHE A 148 26.54 -16.29 -33.89
CA PHE A 148 25.39 -16.22 -33.02
C PHE A 148 25.09 -14.73 -32.83
N GLU A 149 24.30 -14.20 -33.77
CA GLU A 149 23.50 -13.01 -33.52
C GLU A 149 22.63 -13.32 -32.31
N PHE A 150 23.03 -12.77 -31.16
CA PHE A 150 22.48 -13.19 -29.87
C PHE A 150 21.09 -12.58 -29.74
N ASP A 151 20.06 -13.40 -29.96
CA ASP A 151 18.67 -12.92 -29.98
C ASP A 151 18.22 -12.52 -28.56
N TRP A 152 18.39 -11.23 -28.24
CA TRP A 152 17.96 -10.61 -26.99
C TRP A 152 16.43 -10.41 -26.90
N PHE A 153 15.64 -11.07 -27.76
CA PHE A 153 14.18 -10.95 -27.74
C PHE A 153 13.55 -11.54 -26.47
N VAL A 154 13.22 -10.66 -25.53
CA VAL A 154 12.34 -10.96 -24.40
C VAL A 154 10.89 -10.83 -24.88
N GLU A 155 10.14 -11.94 -24.81
CA GLU A 155 8.75 -12.04 -25.27
C GLU A 155 7.81 -11.02 -24.57
N GLN A 156 7.47 -9.93 -25.27
CA GLN A 156 6.60 -8.88 -24.75
C GLN A 156 5.14 -9.37 -24.72
N LYS A 157 4.66 -9.72 -23.53
CA LYS A 157 3.28 -10.18 -23.31
C LYS A 157 2.35 -9.02 -23.06
N VAL A 158 1.28 -8.91 -23.87
CA VAL A 158 0.15 -8.04 -23.57
C VAL A 158 -0.38 -8.40 -22.19
N HIS A 159 -0.51 -7.41 -21.31
CA HIS A 159 -0.97 -7.62 -19.95
C HIS A 159 -2.50 -7.81 -19.89
N ASN A 160 -2.97 -8.96 -20.38
CA ASN A 160 -4.34 -9.42 -20.13
C ASN A 160 -4.51 -9.59 -18.61
N GLN A 161 -5.46 -8.88 -18.03
CA GLN A 161 -5.80 -9.00 -16.60
C GLN A 161 -6.55 -10.31 -16.26
N GLU A 162 -6.78 -11.16 -17.26
CA GLU A 162 -7.47 -12.45 -17.13
C GLU A 162 -6.45 -13.60 -17.11
N ALA A 163 -6.59 -14.47 -16.11
CA ALA A 163 -5.81 -15.70 -15.94
C ALA A 163 -4.28 -15.53 -15.77
N SER A 164 -3.85 -14.59 -14.92
CA SER A 164 -2.61 -14.75 -14.13
C SER A 164 -2.75 -15.95 -13.17
N GLY A 165 -2.65 -17.17 -13.71
CA GLY A 165 -2.47 -18.39 -12.95
C GLY A 165 -1.08 -18.40 -12.33
N LEU A 166 -0.93 -17.66 -11.22
CA LEU A 166 0.34 -17.54 -10.50
C LEU A 166 0.89 -18.93 -10.14
N ASN A 167 2.20 -19.13 -10.30
CA ASN A 167 2.88 -20.25 -9.66
C ASN A 167 2.83 -20.02 -8.15
N LEU A 168 1.95 -20.76 -7.46
CA LEU A 168 1.69 -20.66 -6.02
C LEU A 168 2.80 -21.33 -5.18
N GLU A 169 4.07 -21.12 -5.57
CA GLU A 169 5.25 -21.54 -4.82
C GLU A 169 5.63 -20.46 -3.79
N GLY A 170 4.88 -20.44 -2.69
CA GLY A 170 5.17 -19.58 -1.55
C GLY A 170 3.97 -19.38 -0.60
N PRO A 171 4.17 -18.66 0.52
CA PRO A 171 3.09 -18.18 1.37
C PRO A 171 2.12 -17.28 0.58
N LYS A 172 0.83 -17.34 0.92
CA LYS A 172 -0.22 -16.60 0.20
C LYS A 172 -0.74 -15.41 1.01
N TYR A 173 -1.39 -14.46 0.34
CA TYR A 173 -2.05 -13.28 0.93
C TYR A 173 -3.00 -12.63 -0.10
N GLY A 174 -3.48 -11.44 0.20
CA GLY A 174 -4.44 -10.71 -0.64
C GLY A 174 -5.85 -11.30 -0.54
N PHE A 175 -6.78 -10.70 -1.28
CA PHE A 175 -8.17 -11.17 -1.32
C PHE A 175 -8.26 -12.67 -1.64
N ALA A 176 -9.05 -13.40 -0.84
CA ALA A 176 -9.24 -14.85 -0.90
C ALA A 176 -7.94 -15.69 -0.99
N GLN A 177 -6.82 -15.17 -0.45
CA GLN A 177 -5.49 -15.80 -0.50
C GLN A 177 -5.00 -16.14 -1.92
N LYS A 178 -5.44 -15.38 -2.95
CA LYS A 178 -5.12 -15.67 -4.35
C LYS A 178 -3.81 -15.03 -4.86
N LYS A 179 -3.07 -14.30 -4.01
CA LYS A 179 -1.86 -13.55 -4.39
C LYS A 179 -0.65 -14.06 -3.62
N SER A 180 0.51 -14.10 -4.29
CA SER A 180 1.80 -14.56 -3.77
C SER A 180 2.91 -14.09 -4.69
N ALA A 181 4.11 -13.82 -4.16
CA ALA A 181 5.27 -13.29 -4.88
C ALA A 181 5.10 -11.89 -5.52
N VAL A 182 4.06 -11.14 -5.14
CA VAL A 182 3.74 -9.80 -5.70
C VAL A 182 4.57 -8.69 -5.06
N LEU A 183 4.99 -8.85 -3.80
CA LEU A 183 5.59 -7.78 -3.00
C LEU A 183 7.14 -7.82 -3.02
N LYS A 184 7.74 -8.89 -3.54
CA LYS A 184 9.21 -9.09 -3.68
C LYS A 184 9.96 -7.94 -4.36
N ASP A 185 9.30 -7.22 -5.25
CA ASP A 185 9.92 -6.13 -6.03
C ASP A 185 9.76 -4.74 -5.36
N ILE A 186 9.05 -4.66 -4.23
CA ILE A 186 8.64 -3.40 -3.55
C ILE A 186 9.39 -3.22 -2.21
N THR A 187 10.59 -3.78 -2.06
CA THR A 187 11.26 -3.98 -0.77
C THR A 187 11.68 -2.73 0.00
N SER A 188 11.85 -1.58 -0.65
CA SER A 188 12.09 -0.30 0.04
C SER A 188 10.83 0.17 0.76
N ASP A 189 9.74 0.24 0.02
CA ASP A 189 8.53 0.97 0.41
C ASP A 189 7.61 0.08 1.28
N LEU A 190 7.75 -1.25 1.14
CA LEU A 190 7.17 -2.26 2.02
C LEU A 190 7.34 -1.95 3.52
N THR A 191 8.46 -1.33 3.90
CA THR A 191 8.79 -1.05 5.31
C THR A 191 7.96 0.09 5.92
N SER A 192 7.36 0.99 5.10
CA SER A 192 6.40 2.00 5.56
C SER A 192 4.94 1.60 5.31
N MET A 193 4.73 0.66 4.38
CA MET A 193 3.45 0.08 4.00
C MET A 193 2.93 -0.94 5.03
N LEU A 194 3.78 -1.89 5.47
CA LEU A 194 3.39 -3.07 6.27
C LEU A 194 4.19 -3.19 7.59
N ASP A 195 3.62 -3.91 8.57
CA ASP A 195 4.36 -4.40 9.73
C ASP A 195 5.17 -5.68 9.41
N ILE A 196 4.71 -6.47 8.44
CA ILE A 196 5.36 -7.72 8.02
C ILE A 196 6.56 -7.45 7.09
N LYS A 197 7.77 -7.72 7.60
CA LYS A 197 9.04 -7.42 6.90
C LYS A 197 9.32 -8.24 5.64
N ASN A 198 8.83 -9.48 5.56
CA ASN A 198 9.09 -10.41 4.44
C ASN A 198 7.83 -11.22 4.09
N PRO A 199 6.78 -10.59 3.52
CA PRO A 199 5.48 -11.24 3.30
C PRO A 199 5.53 -12.47 2.38
N ASP A 200 6.49 -12.48 1.45
CA ASP A 200 6.67 -13.51 0.42
C ASP A 200 7.53 -14.71 0.82
N SER A 201 8.07 -14.73 2.03
CA SER A 201 8.79 -15.89 2.59
C SER A 201 8.25 -16.35 3.94
N MET A 202 7.57 -15.48 4.69
CA MET A 202 7.02 -15.78 6.02
C MET A 202 5.71 -16.59 5.95
N PRO A 203 5.67 -17.84 6.48
CA PRO A 203 4.45 -18.66 6.53
C PRO A 203 3.39 -18.07 7.48
N GLU A 204 2.11 -18.29 7.19
CA GLU A 204 0.97 -17.70 7.92
C GLU A 204 1.04 -17.86 9.46
N LYS A 205 1.42 -19.05 9.95
CA LYS A 205 1.56 -19.32 11.39
C LYS A 205 2.67 -18.48 12.05
N GLU A 206 3.73 -18.18 11.31
CA GLU A 206 4.81 -17.30 11.77
C GLU A 206 4.34 -15.84 11.78
N ARG A 207 3.56 -15.40 10.77
CA ARG A 207 2.91 -14.07 10.75
C ARG A 207 2.04 -13.86 11.99
N ARG A 208 1.10 -14.78 12.27
CA ARG A 208 0.20 -14.66 13.44
C ARG A 208 0.99 -14.65 14.76
N SER A 209 2.04 -15.47 14.88
CA SER A 209 2.91 -15.48 16.06
C SER A 209 3.68 -14.19 16.25
N LEU A 210 4.24 -13.61 15.18
CA LEU A 210 5.01 -12.37 15.25
C LEU A 210 4.11 -11.13 15.43
N ARG A 211 2.90 -11.13 14.87
CA ARG A 211 1.87 -10.11 15.14
C ARG A 211 1.51 -10.06 16.62
N LEU A 212 1.20 -11.20 17.22
CA LEU A 212 0.84 -11.30 18.65
C LEU A 212 2.00 -10.86 19.55
N HIS A 213 3.24 -11.13 19.14
CA HIS A 213 4.45 -10.65 19.82
C HIS A 213 4.59 -9.13 19.71
N GLN A 214 4.46 -8.55 18.51
CA GLN A 214 4.51 -7.09 18.29
C GLN A 214 3.45 -6.36 19.12
N GLU A 215 2.21 -6.85 19.12
CA GLU A 215 1.13 -6.30 19.95
C GLU A 215 1.44 -6.38 21.45
N LYS A 216 2.11 -7.44 21.91
CA LYS A 216 2.49 -7.57 23.33
C LYS A 216 3.68 -6.68 23.73
N GLU A 217 4.53 -6.30 22.77
CA GLU A 217 5.60 -5.31 22.98
C GLU A 217 5.12 -3.85 22.81
N ALA A 218 4.11 -3.62 21.97
CA ALA A 218 3.56 -2.29 21.70
C ALA A 218 2.52 -1.82 22.74
N PHE A 219 1.95 -2.74 23.54
CA PHE A 219 1.06 -2.38 24.62
C PHE A 219 1.80 -1.58 25.70
N ASN A 220 1.36 -0.34 25.94
CA ASN A 220 1.90 0.54 26.97
C ASN A 220 0.83 0.74 28.07
N CYS A 221 1.15 0.31 29.30
CA CYS A 221 0.24 0.38 30.44
C CYS A 221 0.03 1.80 30.97
N GLU A 222 1.03 2.68 30.91
CA GLU A 222 0.93 4.08 31.36
C GLU A 222 -0.03 4.85 30.45
N HIS A 223 0.09 4.68 29.13
CA HIS A 223 -0.81 5.29 28.15
C HIS A 223 -2.24 4.71 28.22
N TYR A 224 -2.38 3.39 28.46
CA TYR A 224 -3.70 2.79 28.68
C TYR A 224 -4.38 3.34 29.95
N LEU A 225 -3.62 3.56 31.03
CA LEU A 225 -4.15 4.10 32.27
C LEU A 225 -4.45 5.61 32.16
N ALA A 226 -3.65 6.38 31.40
CA ALA A 226 -3.97 7.76 31.07
C ALA A 226 -5.35 7.85 30.38
N ASP A 227 -5.53 7.13 29.27
CA ASP A 227 -6.78 7.06 28.49
C ASP A 227 -7.95 6.39 29.24
N TYR A 228 -7.74 5.91 30.47
CA TYR A 228 -8.75 5.34 31.37
C TYR A 228 -9.19 6.31 32.48
N PHE A 229 -8.29 7.19 32.95
CA PHE A 229 -8.61 8.21 33.95
C PHE A 229 -8.98 9.56 33.34
N ASP A 230 -8.30 9.97 32.26
CA ASP A 230 -8.62 11.15 31.47
C ASP A 230 -9.22 10.70 30.13
N ASP A 231 -10.55 10.49 30.13
CA ASP A 231 -11.27 9.96 28.97
C ASP A 231 -12.32 10.91 28.39
N GLU A 232 -12.30 12.21 28.73
CA GLU A 232 -13.29 13.21 28.31
C GLU A 232 -13.46 13.29 26.78
N ALA A 233 -12.38 13.55 26.04
CA ALA A 233 -12.41 13.60 24.57
C ALA A 233 -12.78 12.24 23.92
N ILE A 234 -12.50 11.14 24.64
CA ILE A 234 -12.85 9.79 24.20
C ILE A 234 -14.35 9.54 24.42
N GLN A 235 -14.95 10.05 25.49
CA GLN A 235 -16.40 10.00 25.72
C GLN A 235 -17.16 10.76 24.65
N GLU A 236 -16.68 11.92 24.17
CA GLU A 236 -17.30 12.60 23.02
C GLU A 236 -17.35 11.66 21.79
N SER A 237 -16.20 11.08 21.44
CA SER A 237 -16.09 10.11 20.32
C SER A 237 -16.94 8.84 20.51
N ILE A 238 -17.26 8.44 21.75
CA ILE A 238 -18.14 7.30 22.08
C ILE A 238 -19.63 7.67 21.96
N LEU A 239 -20.01 8.85 22.46
CA LEU A 239 -21.40 9.30 22.57
C LEU A 239 -21.96 9.78 21.23
N LEU A 240 -21.12 10.22 20.29
CA LEU A 240 -21.54 10.65 18.97
C LEU A 240 -22.27 9.54 18.17
N SER A 241 -23.34 9.95 17.49
CA SER A 241 -24.17 9.09 16.64
C SER A 241 -24.03 9.50 15.18
N PHE A 242 -23.48 8.62 14.36
CA PHE A 242 -23.12 8.91 12.97
C PHE A 242 -24.11 8.26 11.99
N GLU A 243 -25.18 8.97 11.63
CA GLU A 243 -26.20 8.46 10.68
C GLU A 243 -25.58 8.06 9.32
N ASP A 244 -24.52 8.75 8.87
CA ASP A 244 -23.82 8.44 7.62
C ASP A 244 -23.03 7.12 7.63
N LEU A 245 -22.75 6.58 8.82
CA LEU A 245 -22.04 5.31 9.05
C LEU A 245 -23.05 4.17 9.36
N VAL A 246 -23.91 4.37 10.36
CA VAL A 246 -24.80 3.34 10.93
C VAL A 246 -26.29 3.49 10.60
N GLY A 247 -26.68 4.48 9.79
CA GLY A 247 -28.08 4.69 9.40
C GLY A 247 -28.62 3.66 8.40
N ASP A 248 -29.92 3.38 8.49
CA ASP A 248 -30.68 2.35 7.75
C ASP A 248 -30.55 2.40 6.21
N CYS A 249 -30.14 3.54 5.65
CA CYS A 249 -30.14 3.79 4.22
C CYS A 249 -28.91 4.60 3.79
N ALA A 250 -27.73 3.97 3.82
CA ALA A 250 -26.51 4.55 3.26
C ALA A 250 -26.71 4.93 1.78
N LYS A 251 -26.70 6.23 1.50
CA LYS A 251 -26.67 6.77 0.13
C LYS A 251 -25.22 6.87 -0.31
N LEU A 252 -24.95 6.42 -1.54
CA LEU A 252 -23.65 6.59 -2.18
C LEU A 252 -23.58 7.97 -2.84
N SER A 253 -22.51 8.70 -2.58
CA SER A 253 -22.14 9.95 -3.23
C SER A 253 -21.80 9.77 -4.72
N GLU A 254 -21.69 10.87 -5.45
CA GLU A 254 -21.28 10.85 -6.86
C GLU A 254 -19.84 10.31 -7.04
N ARG A 255 -18.93 10.60 -6.08
CA ARG A 255 -17.56 10.06 -6.02
C ARG A 255 -17.56 8.54 -5.92
N GLU A 256 -18.39 8.00 -5.03
CA GLU A 256 -18.55 6.55 -4.81
C GLU A 256 -19.22 5.87 -6.00
N GLN A 257 -20.31 6.42 -6.52
CA GLN A 257 -21.02 5.90 -7.69
C GLN A 257 -20.10 5.86 -8.92
N TYR A 258 -19.34 6.94 -9.18
CA TYR A 258 -18.35 6.96 -10.26
C TYR A 258 -17.29 5.89 -10.06
N LYS A 259 -16.73 5.76 -8.84
CA LYS A 259 -15.72 4.72 -8.56
C LYS A 259 -16.26 3.32 -8.83
N LEU A 260 -17.51 3.01 -8.48
CA LEU A 260 -18.14 1.72 -8.80
C LEU A 260 -18.17 1.43 -10.31
N THR A 261 -18.41 2.43 -11.17
CA THR A 261 -18.37 2.24 -12.63
C THR A 261 -16.95 1.96 -13.19
N THR A 262 -15.90 2.28 -12.41
CA THR A 262 -14.50 1.99 -12.77
C THR A 262 -13.98 0.64 -12.24
N LEU A 263 -14.76 -0.08 -11.44
CA LEU A 263 -14.30 -1.35 -10.85
C LEU A 263 -14.24 -2.48 -11.90
N PRO A 264 -13.27 -3.41 -11.79
CA PRO A 264 -13.16 -4.52 -12.73
C PRO A 264 -14.30 -5.53 -12.51
N SER A 265 -15.01 -5.89 -13.59
CA SER A 265 -16.04 -6.93 -13.57
C SER A 265 -15.40 -8.32 -13.40
N ARG A 266 -15.27 -8.78 -12.15
CA ARG A 266 -14.67 -10.08 -11.79
C ARG A 266 -15.71 -11.00 -11.13
N GLU A 267 -15.80 -12.24 -11.61
CA GLU A 267 -16.49 -13.32 -10.90
C GLU A 267 -15.48 -14.10 -10.04
N TYR A 268 -15.76 -14.27 -8.75
CA TYR A 268 -14.85 -14.94 -7.82
C TYR A 268 -15.35 -16.36 -7.50
N MET A 269 -14.62 -17.37 -8.00
CA MET A 269 -14.74 -18.75 -7.53
C MET A 269 -13.92 -18.91 -6.24
N ILE A 270 -14.62 -18.92 -5.10
CA ILE A 270 -14.03 -19.00 -3.75
C ILE A 270 -14.52 -20.27 -3.05
N ASP A 271 -13.60 -21.09 -2.55
CA ASP A 271 -13.97 -22.31 -1.81
C ASP A 271 -14.53 -21.97 -0.42
N LYS A 272 -15.38 -22.83 0.15
CA LYS A 272 -16.08 -22.56 1.42
C LYS A 272 -15.16 -22.18 2.59
N SER A 273 -13.93 -22.71 2.63
CA SER A 273 -12.95 -22.37 3.67
C SER A 273 -12.34 -20.98 3.45
N GLU A 274 -11.98 -20.67 2.21
CA GLU A 274 -11.49 -19.34 1.81
C GLU A 274 -12.58 -18.28 2.00
N LEU A 275 -13.84 -18.63 1.69
CA LEU A 275 -15.00 -17.76 1.86
C LEU A 275 -15.24 -17.39 3.33
N LYS A 276 -15.01 -18.30 4.28
CA LYS A 276 -15.02 -17.96 5.73
C LYS A 276 -13.93 -16.93 6.02
N SER A 277 -12.70 -17.16 5.56
CA SER A 277 -11.58 -16.22 5.73
C SER A 277 -11.86 -14.84 5.11
N VAL A 278 -12.53 -14.77 3.95
CA VAL A 278 -12.94 -13.51 3.31
C VAL A 278 -13.99 -12.77 4.14
N TYR A 279 -15.02 -13.46 4.65
CA TYR A 279 -16.00 -12.83 5.54
C TYR A 279 -15.37 -12.34 6.85
N LEU A 280 -14.36 -13.05 7.39
CA LEU A 280 -13.64 -12.64 8.60
C LEU A 280 -12.70 -11.45 8.36
N GLY A 281 -11.97 -11.43 7.25
CA GLY A 281 -11.15 -10.28 6.84
C GLY A 281 -11.99 -9.03 6.53
N LEU A 282 -13.22 -9.20 6.07
CA LEU A 282 -14.18 -8.10 5.93
C LEU A 282 -14.55 -7.50 7.30
N VAL A 283 -14.72 -8.30 8.36
CA VAL A 283 -14.99 -7.77 9.72
C VAL A 283 -13.82 -6.94 10.23
N ASP A 284 -12.59 -7.42 10.04
CA ASP A 284 -11.34 -6.72 10.42
C ASP A 284 -11.19 -5.36 9.68
N LEU A 285 -11.50 -5.31 8.38
CA LEU A 285 -11.51 -4.06 7.60
C LEU A 285 -12.60 -3.08 8.05
N ILE A 286 -13.84 -3.55 8.25
CA ILE A 286 -14.97 -2.70 8.66
C ILE A 286 -14.78 -2.18 10.09
N TYR A 287 -14.19 -2.96 11.00
CA TYR A 287 -13.79 -2.48 12.33
C TYR A 287 -12.75 -1.36 12.22
N ALA A 288 -11.69 -1.54 11.43
CA ALA A 288 -10.63 -0.54 11.29
C ALA A 288 -11.16 0.79 10.74
N TYR A 289 -12.09 0.75 9.77
CA TYR A 289 -12.77 1.94 9.26
C TYR A 289 -13.72 2.57 10.28
N ALA A 290 -14.55 1.79 10.97
CA ALA A 290 -15.48 2.30 11.97
C ALA A 290 -14.74 2.94 13.17
N PHE A 291 -13.59 2.38 13.57
CA PHE A 291 -12.72 2.99 14.57
C PHE A 291 -12.18 4.35 14.08
N ASN A 292 -11.65 4.40 12.85
CA ASN A 292 -11.14 5.65 12.29
C ASN A 292 -12.24 6.72 12.20
N TYR A 293 -13.43 6.34 11.71
CA TYR A 293 -14.58 7.24 11.57
C TYR A 293 -14.99 7.84 12.93
N ARG A 294 -14.91 7.10 14.04
CA ARG A 294 -15.08 7.67 15.38
C ARG A 294 -13.93 8.56 15.80
N PHE A 295 -12.70 8.10 15.61
CA PHE A 295 -11.49 8.82 16.01
C PHE A 295 -11.37 10.20 15.35
N THR A 296 -11.83 10.33 14.11
CA THR A 296 -11.77 11.59 13.34
C THR A 296 -13.14 12.26 13.18
N ASN A 297 -14.16 11.82 13.92
CA ASN A 297 -15.55 12.33 13.86
C ASN A 297 -16.17 12.36 12.46
N GLY A 298 -15.71 11.50 11.55
CA GLY A 298 -16.17 11.38 10.17
C GLY A 298 -15.42 12.24 9.15
N GLU A 299 -14.47 13.08 9.56
CA GLU A 299 -13.61 13.86 8.65
C GLU A 299 -12.25 13.17 8.47
N GLU A 300 -11.85 12.88 7.23
CA GLU A 300 -10.61 12.11 6.95
C GLU A 300 -9.35 12.98 7.14
N ASN A 301 -8.27 12.40 7.70
CA ASN A 301 -7.04 13.12 8.05
C ASN A 301 -5.76 12.34 7.71
N VAL A 302 -4.59 12.97 7.90
CA VAL A 302 -3.27 12.41 7.53
C VAL A 302 -2.86 11.14 8.28
N GLU A 303 -3.53 10.81 9.39
CA GLU A 303 -3.30 9.56 10.16
C GLU A 303 -4.36 8.49 9.88
N SER A 304 -5.33 8.77 8.99
CA SER A 304 -6.46 7.87 8.74
C SER A 304 -6.06 6.60 8.00
N ASP A 305 -5.13 6.70 7.04
CA ASP A 305 -4.62 5.53 6.32
C ASP A 305 -3.73 4.66 7.23
N TRP A 306 -2.91 5.29 8.07
CA TRP A 306 -2.12 4.63 9.11
C TRP A 306 -3.02 3.92 10.11
N THR A 307 -4.04 4.59 10.64
CA THR A 307 -4.97 4.05 11.63
C THR A 307 -5.72 2.83 11.09
N ILE A 308 -6.29 2.93 9.88
CA ILE A 308 -6.97 1.80 9.24
C ILE A 308 -6.00 0.63 8.98
N CYS A 309 -4.82 0.91 8.40
CA CYS A 309 -3.86 -0.14 8.07
C CYS A 309 -3.24 -0.79 9.33
N LYS A 310 -3.03 -0.04 10.41
CA LYS A 310 -2.52 -0.57 11.69
C LYS A 310 -3.56 -1.37 12.45
N LEU A 311 -4.82 -0.94 12.50
CA LEU A 311 -5.86 -1.68 13.23
C LEU A 311 -6.27 -2.96 12.52
N SER A 312 -6.36 -2.96 11.18
CA SER A 312 -6.60 -4.17 10.40
C SER A 312 -5.35 -5.06 10.36
N ALA A 313 -5.45 -6.29 10.88
CA ALA A 313 -4.37 -7.27 10.76
C ALA A 313 -4.28 -7.86 9.34
N THR A 314 -5.39 -7.85 8.59
CA THR A 314 -5.46 -8.23 7.17
C THR A 314 -4.59 -7.31 6.32
N LEU A 315 -4.57 -6.01 6.63
CA LEU A 315 -3.73 -5.01 5.96
C LEU A 315 -2.29 -5.03 6.48
N SER A 316 -2.07 -4.74 7.77
CA SER A 316 -0.72 -4.58 8.35
C SER A 316 0.18 -5.81 8.27
N TRP A 317 -0.37 -7.01 8.51
CA TRP A 317 0.39 -8.25 8.65
C TRP A 317 0.14 -9.28 7.55
N LEU A 318 -0.81 -9.01 6.67
CA LEU A 318 -1.32 -9.99 5.70
C LEU A 318 -1.74 -11.31 6.37
N ASP A 319 -2.28 -11.22 7.59
CA ASP A 319 -2.81 -12.38 8.30
C ASP A 319 -4.21 -12.73 7.78
N HIS A 320 -4.67 -13.92 8.12
CA HIS A 320 -6.06 -14.33 7.94
C HIS A 320 -6.57 -14.97 9.22
N PHE A 321 -7.89 -14.99 9.39
CA PHE A 321 -8.53 -15.49 10.61
C PHE A 321 -9.26 -16.79 10.35
N ASP A 322 -9.21 -17.69 11.34
CA ASP A 322 -9.97 -18.94 11.33
C ASP A 322 -11.30 -18.79 12.06
N ASP A 323 -11.39 -17.89 13.04
CA ASP A 323 -12.60 -17.61 13.81
C ASP A 323 -12.91 -16.12 14.04
N ILE A 324 -14.18 -15.80 14.26
CA ILE A 324 -14.64 -14.43 14.51
C ILE A 324 -14.21 -13.89 15.89
N LYS A 325 -14.01 -14.74 16.91
CA LYS A 325 -13.40 -14.26 18.16
C LYS A 325 -11.92 -13.88 17.94
N GLU A 326 -11.17 -14.57 17.09
CA GLU A 326 -9.80 -14.16 16.75
C GLU A 326 -9.74 -12.78 16.09
N VAL A 327 -10.71 -12.46 15.20
CA VAL A 327 -10.84 -11.12 14.60
C VAL A 327 -11.04 -10.08 15.71
N VAL A 328 -12.10 -10.24 16.51
CA VAL A 328 -12.48 -9.25 17.54
C VAL A 328 -11.36 -9.07 18.58
N LEU A 329 -10.66 -10.14 18.97
CA LEU A 329 -9.50 -10.07 19.86
C LEU A 329 -8.30 -9.34 19.23
N SER A 330 -8.04 -9.55 17.93
CA SER A 330 -7.00 -8.81 17.21
C SER A 330 -7.36 -7.32 17.13
N CYS A 331 -8.57 -7.00 16.68
CA CYS A 331 -9.08 -5.63 16.62
C CYS A 331 -8.98 -4.92 17.98
N ALA A 332 -9.44 -5.56 19.06
CA ALA A 332 -9.40 -5.02 20.41
C ALA A 332 -7.97 -4.83 20.93
N ARG A 333 -7.08 -5.82 20.77
CA ARG A 333 -5.66 -5.69 21.16
C ARG A 333 -5.00 -4.52 20.44
N ARG A 334 -5.15 -4.44 19.12
CA ARG A 334 -4.51 -3.41 18.29
C ARG A 334 -5.01 -2.00 18.62
N SER A 335 -6.30 -1.85 18.94
CA SER A 335 -6.87 -0.60 19.47
C SER A 335 -6.34 -0.17 20.84
N LEU A 336 -5.77 -1.09 21.65
CA LEU A 336 -5.10 -0.73 22.92
C LEU A 336 -3.57 -0.54 22.79
N CYS A 337 -2.98 -0.81 21.63
CA CYS A 337 -1.53 -0.74 21.40
C CYS A 337 -1.10 0.46 20.56
N PHE A 338 -1.86 0.79 19.51
CA PHE A 338 -1.37 1.65 18.42
C PHE A 338 -2.00 3.05 18.36
N PRO A 339 -3.34 3.24 18.34
CA PRO A 339 -3.93 4.56 18.10
C PRO A 339 -3.73 5.53 19.27
N LEU A 340 -4.13 6.78 19.07
CA LEU A 340 -4.09 7.83 20.09
C LEU A 340 -5.07 7.59 21.25
N PHE A 341 -6.24 6.98 20.99
CA PHE A 341 -7.23 6.67 22.03
C PHE A 341 -7.30 5.15 22.28
N ARG A 342 -6.86 4.72 23.46
CA ARG A 342 -6.66 3.30 23.85
C ARG A 342 -7.64 2.89 24.93
N ASN A 343 -8.92 3.19 24.73
CA ASN A 343 -9.96 3.01 25.74
C ASN A 343 -10.86 1.79 25.46
N TRP A 344 -11.14 0.97 26.49
CA TRP A 344 -12.00 -0.21 26.37
C TRP A 344 -13.44 0.10 25.93
N LYS A 345 -14.03 1.19 26.44
CA LYS A 345 -15.41 1.60 26.12
C LYS A 345 -15.54 1.95 24.63
N LEU A 346 -14.50 2.57 24.06
CA LEU A 346 -14.44 2.90 22.62
C LEU A 346 -14.45 1.64 21.75
N ILE A 347 -13.68 0.60 22.11
CA ILE A 347 -13.69 -0.70 21.41
C ILE A 347 -15.10 -1.31 21.42
N GLN A 348 -15.77 -1.31 22.58
CA GLN A 348 -17.15 -1.81 22.69
C GLN A 348 -18.12 -1.01 21.82
N ARG A 349 -17.97 0.33 21.75
CA ARG A 349 -18.80 1.19 20.92
C ARG A 349 -18.59 0.95 19.42
N VAL A 350 -17.33 0.80 18.98
CA VAL A 350 -16.99 0.50 17.59
C VAL A 350 -17.54 -0.86 17.16
N LEU A 351 -17.47 -1.89 18.02
CA LEU A 351 -18.06 -3.21 17.73
C LEU A 351 -19.58 -3.15 17.50
N GLN A 352 -20.29 -2.26 18.23
CA GLN A 352 -21.72 -2.00 17.99
C GLN A 352 -21.97 -1.32 16.64
N ASP A 353 -21.10 -0.41 16.21
CA ASP A 353 -21.23 0.21 14.88
C ASP A 353 -20.96 -0.80 13.76
N VAL A 354 -19.98 -1.67 13.92
CA VAL A 354 -19.69 -2.78 13.00
C VAL A 354 -20.90 -3.72 12.88
N GLN A 355 -21.54 -4.08 14.00
CA GLN A 355 -22.79 -4.83 14.03
C GLN A 355 -23.89 -4.11 13.22
N CYS A 356 -24.11 -2.82 13.44
CA CYS A 356 -25.09 -2.02 12.69
C CYS A 356 -24.79 -1.95 11.18
N ILE A 357 -23.53 -1.72 10.79
CA ILE A 357 -23.09 -1.69 9.38
C ILE A 357 -23.43 -3.02 8.69
N PHE A 358 -23.14 -4.16 9.32
CA PHE A 358 -23.48 -5.48 8.79
C PHE A 358 -24.99 -5.77 8.79
N GLN A 359 -25.74 -5.30 9.78
CA GLN A 359 -27.20 -5.50 9.87
C GLN A 359 -27.96 -4.68 8.82
N ASN A 360 -27.50 -3.46 8.50
CA ASN A 360 -28.02 -2.63 7.41
C ASN A 360 -27.62 -3.23 6.04
N GLY A 361 -26.47 -3.91 5.99
CA GLY A 361 -26.11 -4.83 4.93
C GLY A 361 -25.24 -4.23 3.83
N LYS A 362 -25.31 -4.84 2.63
CA LYS A 362 -24.35 -4.64 1.53
C LYS A 362 -24.00 -3.18 1.24
N THR A 363 -24.97 -2.27 1.24
CA THR A 363 -24.75 -0.87 0.85
C THR A 363 -23.90 -0.12 1.88
N ASN A 364 -24.17 -0.27 3.18
CA ASN A 364 -23.36 0.33 4.25
C ASN A 364 -21.95 -0.28 4.26
N VAL A 365 -21.83 -1.60 4.13
CA VAL A 365 -20.54 -2.31 4.01
C VAL A 365 -19.74 -1.82 2.81
N LEU A 366 -20.37 -1.67 1.64
CA LEU A 366 -19.73 -1.16 0.42
C LEU A 366 -19.32 0.31 0.54
N LYS A 367 -20.13 1.16 1.20
CA LYS A 367 -19.77 2.56 1.49
C LYS A 367 -18.49 2.61 2.35
N CYS A 368 -18.42 1.82 3.41
CA CYS A 368 -17.23 1.72 4.25
C CYS A 368 -15.99 1.24 3.47
N LEU A 369 -16.14 0.21 2.62
CA LEU A 369 -15.04 -0.27 1.76
C LEU A 369 -14.59 0.78 0.72
N LEU A 370 -15.50 1.63 0.22
CA LEU A 370 -15.14 2.75 -0.66
C LEU A 370 -14.44 3.88 0.11
N GLY A 371 -14.83 4.15 1.36
CA GLY A 371 -14.09 5.05 2.27
C GLY A 371 -12.66 4.57 2.50
N ILE A 372 -12.47 3.30 2.90
CA ILE A 372 -11.16 2.65 2.99
C ILE A 372 -10.38 2.82 1.68
N TYR A 373 -11.03 2.57 0.53
CA TYR A 373 -10.40 2.71 -0.77
C TYR A 373 -9.89 4.14 -1.00
N PHE A 374 -10.68 5.19 -0.74
CA PHE A 374 -10.25 6.56 -0.99
C PHE A 374 -9.11 6.99 -0.07
N ILE A 375 -9.23 6.74 1.24
CA ILE A 375 -8.18 7.01 2.24
C ILE A 375 -6.86 6.34 1.82
N ILE A 376 -6.90 5.05 1.45
CA ILE A 376 -5.70 4.31 1.04
C ILE A 376 -5.19 4.76 -0.34
N SER A 377 -6.05 5.24 -1.24
CA SER A 377 -5.63 5.78 -2.55
C SER A 377 -4.94 7.14 -2.48
N GLU A 378 -5.09 7.88 -1.39
CA GLU A 378 -4.43 9.16 -1.14
C GLU A 378 -3.12 9.00 -0.32
N SER A 379 -2.79 7.77 0.07
CA SER A 379 -1.55 7.41 0.78
C SER A 379 -0.35 7.27 -0.16
N GLU A 380 0.80 7.85 0.23
CA GLU A 380 2.06 7.76 -0.54
C GLU A 380 2.59 6.33 -0.69
N SER A 381 2.43 5.46 0.32
CA SER A 381 2.99 4.10 0.29
C SER A 381 1.96 2.98 0.49
N ARG A 382 0.75 3.27 0.97
CA ARG A 382 -0.26 2.23 1.28
C ARG A 382 -1.20 1.93 0.13
N TYR A 383 -1.22 2.76 -0.92
CA TYR A 383 -2.07 2.56 -2.10
C TYR A 383 -2.06 1.16 -2.73
N PRO A 384 -0.97 0.35 -2.72
CA PRO A 384 -1.02 -1.01 -3.28
C PRO A 384 -1.94 -1.97 -2.50
N LEU A 385 -2.33 -1.64 -1.26
CA LEU A 385 -3.34 -2.40 -0.51
C LEU A 385 -4.72 -2.36 -1.16
N ASN A 386 -5.04 -1.32 -1.94
CA ASN A 386 -6.28 -1.27 -2.72
C ASN A 386 -6.30 -2.35 -3.80
N ASP A 387 -5.21 -2.49 -4.57
CA ASP A 387 -5.05 -3.56 -5.55
C ASP A 387 -4.87 -4.94 -4.91
N LEU A 388 -4.36 -5.01 -3.68
CA LEU A 388 -4.12 -6.28 -2.97
C LEU A 388 -5.40 -6.85 -2.31
N TYR A 389 -6.25 -6.01 -1.74
CA TYR A 389 -7.47 -6.39 -1.02
C TYR A 389 -8.72 -5.57 -1.42
N VAL A 390 -8.68 -4.25 -1.27
CA VAL A 390 -9.91 -3.43 -1.13
C VAL A 390 -10.76 -3.42 -2.39
N ILE A 391 -10.14 -3.34 -3.57
CA ILE A 391 -10.85 -3.40 -4.87
C ILE A 391 -11.60 -4.72 -5.03
N ASP A 392 -10.95 -5.85 -4.69
CA ASP A 392 -11.57 -7.16 -4.84
C ASP A 392 -12.73 -7.34 -3.83
N TYR A 393 -12.59 -6.83 -2.60
CA TYR A 393 -13.70 -6.76 -1.63
C TYR A 393 -14.88 -5.91 -2.16
N CYS A 394 -14.61 -4.71 -2.72
CA CYS A 394 -15.63 -3.83 -3.30
C CYS A 394 -16.40 -4.50 -4.45
N VAL A 395 -15.76 -5.31 -5.28
CA VAL A 395 -16.44 -6.07 -6.35
C VAL A 395 -17.21 -7.25 -5.75
N TRP A 396 -16.58 -8.05 -4.90
CA TRP A 396 -17.16 -9.27 -4.35
C TRP A 396 -18.40 -9.01 -3.46
N VAL A 397 -18.37 -7.99 -2.59
CA VAL A 397 -19.47 -7.72 -1.66
C VAL A 397 -20.80 -7.45 -2.36
N GLN A 398 -20.78 -6.87 -3.57
CA GLN A 398 -21.97 -6.65 -4.39
C GLN A 398 -22.66 -7.98 -4.75
N SER A 399 -21.88 -9.02 -5.08
CA SER A 399 -22.35 -10.36 -5.42
C SER A 399 -22.54 -11.33 -4.23
N SER A 400 -22.02 -10.99 -3.04
CA SER A 400 -22.11 -11.80 -1.82
C SER A 400 -23.56 -12.14 -1.38
N ASP A 401 -23.74 -13.04 -0.40
CA ASP A 401 -25.07 -13.26 0.21
C ASP A 401 -25.32 -12.28 1.38
N ALA A 402 -26.46 -11.58 1.32
CA ALA A 402 -26.89 -10.65 2.36
C ALA A 402 -27.27 -11.37 3.67
N ASN A 403 -27.71 -12.63 3.62
CA ASN A 403 -28.04 -13.39 4.83
C ASN A 403 -26.78 -13.74 5.64
N HIS A 404 -25.66 -14.00 4.97
CA HIS A 404 -24.37 -14.21 5.63
C HIS A 404 -23.85 -12.92 6.31
N LEU A 405 -24.06 -11.74 5.70
CA LEU A 405 -23.72 -10.46 6.34
C LEU A 405 -24.54 -10.21 7.62
N LYS A 406 -25.85 -10.49 7.59
CA LYS A 406 -26.70 -10.39 8.79
C LYS A 406 -26.30 -11.41 9.86
N SER A 407 -26.01 -12.65 9.47
CA SER A 407 -25.49 -13.67 10.39
C SER A 407 -24.17 -13.28 11.07
N ILE A 408 -23.36 -12.40 10.46
CA ILE A 408 -22.17 -11.82 11.11
C ILE A 408 -22.58 -10.80 12.17
N ALA A 409 -23.51 -9.90 11.88
CA ALA A 409 -24.07 -8.97 12.88
C ALA A 409 -24.68 -9.73 14.08
N ASP A 410 -25.52 -10.74 13.81
CA ASP A 410 -26.13 -11.59 14.84
C ASP A 410 -25.07 -12.31 15.70
N THR A 411 -23.93 -12.71 15.10
CA THR A 411 -22.84 -13.37 15.81
C THR A 411 -22.01 -12.40 16.65
N LEU A 412 -21.81 -11.16 16.17
CA LEU A 412 -21.14 -10.10 16.93
C LEU A 412 -21.99 -9.64 18.12
N GLU A 413 -23.30 -9.50 17.95
CA GLU A 413 -24.25 -9.12 19.01
C GLU A 413 -24.24 -10.10 20.20
N ASN A 414 -24.13 -11.40 19.89
CA ASN A 414 -24.08 -12.47 20.89
C ASN A 414 -22.66 -12.73 21.45
N MET A 415 -21.63 -12.03 20.98
CA MET A 415 -20.25 -12.24 21.44
C MET A 415 -19.96 -11.50 22.74
N GLN A 416 -19.59 -12.24 23.78
CA GLN A 416 -19.02 -11.67 25.00
C GLN A 416 -17.49 -11.61 24.88
N LEU A 417 -16.96 -10.38 24.92
CA LEU A 417 -15.54 -10.06 24.95
C LEU A 417 -15.16 -9.62 26.38
N SER A 418 -14.22 -10.30 27.04
CA SER A 418 -13.71 -9.89 28.37
C SER A 418 -12.34 -9.23 28.26
N LYS A 419 -12.00 -8.37 29.24
CA LYS A 419 -10.67 -7.77 29.34
C LYS A 419 -9.59 -8.83 29.57
N SER A 420 -9.92 -9.89 30.32
CA SER A 420 -9.07 -11.06 30.52
C SER A 420 -8.72 -11.84 29.25
N ASP A 421 -9.53 -11.79 28.18
CA ASP A 421 -9.20 -12.46 26.91
C ASP A 421 -7.98 -11.83 26.19
N LEU A 422 -7.59 -10.58 26.52
CA LEU A 422 -6.55 -9.85 25.77
C LEU A 422 -5.11 -10.16 26.19
N ASP A 423 -4.87 -10.91 27.28
CA ASP A 423 -3.52 -11.22 27.83
C ASP A 423 -2.67 -9.94 28.15
N PHE A 424 -3.37 -8.88 28.59
CA PHE A 424 -2.80 -7.60 29.04
C PHE A 424 -3.07 -7.29 30.53
N ASN A 425 -3.80 -8.13 31.27
CA ASN A 425 -4.12 -7.96 32.69
C ASN A 425 -4.81 -6.61 33.05
N LEU A 426 -5.63 -6.07 32.15
CA LEU A 426 -6.28 -4.75 32.31
C LEU A 426 -7.07 -4.64 33.64
N GLU A 427 -7.81 -5.68 34.01
CA GLU A 427 -8.62 -5.76 35.25
C GLU A 427 -7.78 -5.69 36.53
N ASP A 428 -6.50 -6.08 36.46
CA ASP A 428 -5.55 -5.90 37.56
C ASP A 428 -4.99 -4.49 37.58
N MET A 429 -4.53 -3.97 36.43
CA MET A 429 -3.93 -2.64 36.33
C MET A 429 -4.92 -1.53 36.71
N GLU A 430 -6.14 -1.56 36.18
CA GLU A 430 -7.20 -0.60 36.52
C GLU A 430 -7.51 -0.59 38.01
N ARG A 431 -7.57 -1.78 38.62
CA ARG A 431 -7.89 -1.94 40.04
C ARG A 431 -6.76 -1.50 40.96
N GLU A 432 -5.51 -1.80 40.64
CA GLU A 432 -4.37 -1.34 41.45
C GLU A 432 -4.15 0.18 41.27
N ALA A 433 -4.31 0.72 40.06
CA ALA A 433 -4.23 2.16 39.82
C ALA A 433 -5.36 2.94 40.52
N ALA A 434 -6.60 2.43 40.50
CA ALA A 434 -7.71 3.04 41.23
C ALA A 434 -7.50 3.06 42.75
N LYS A 435 -6.80 2.07 43.33
CA LYS A 435 -6.40 2.10 44.75
C LYS A 435 -5.40 3.21 45.04
N LEU A 436 -4.40 3.40 44.16
CA LEU A 436 -3.36 4.42 44.32
C LEU A 436 -3.98 5.82 44.33
N MET A 437 -4.83 6.13 43.34
CA MET A 437 -5.56 7.40 43.25
C MET A 437 -6.42 7.68 44.50
N LEU A 438 -7.05 6.65 45.09
CA LEU A 438 -7.78 6.79 46.34
C LEU A 438 -6.85 7.04 47.54
N SER A 439 -5.73 6.31 47.66
CA SER A 439 -4.79 6.53 48.77
C SER A 439 -4.08 7.90 48.70
N ASP A 440 -3.86 8.43 47.51
CA ASP A 440 -3.29 9.76 47.33
C ASP A 440 -4.32 10.86 47.63
N SER A 441 -5.61 10.64 47.33
CA SER A 441 -6.71 11.50 47.79
C SER A 441 -6.84 11.51 49.32
N ASP A 442 -6.82 10.34 49.97
CA ASP A 442 -6.86 10.22 51.44
C ASP A 442 -5.65 10.92 52.09
N ASN A 443 -4.46 10.81 51.49
CA ASN A 443 -3.26 11.52 51.92
C ASN A 443 -3.38 13.04 51.68
N GLU A 444 -3.97 13.49 50.58
CA GLU A 444 -4.18 14.92 50.29
C GLU A 444 -5.21 15.57 51.22
N GLU A 445 -6.27 14.87 51.62
CA GLU A 445 -7.17 15.37 52.67
C GLU A 445 -6.44 15.44 54.01
N MET A 446 -5.67 14.41 54.36
CA MET A 446 -4.90 14.38 55.61
C MET A 446 -3.77 15.43 55.66
N THR A 447 -3.11 15.78 54.55
CA THR A 447 -2.15 16.89 54.54
C THR A 447 -2.85 18.24 54.67
N LYS A 448 -4.01 18.45 54.02
CA LYS A 448 -4.82 19.67 54.19
C LYS A 448 -5.36 19.82 55.62
N GLU A 449 -5.73 18.72 56.28
CA GLU A 449 -6.04 18.73 57.72
C GLU A 449 -4.79 19.08 58.56
N VAL A 450 -3.63 18.49 58.29
CA VAL A 450 -2.38 18.80 59.02
C VAL A 450 -1.91 20.24 58.81
N GLU A 451 -2.06 20.82 57.62
CA GLU A 451 -1.73 22.22 57.34
C GLU A 451 -2.69 23.21 58.02
N THR A 452 -4.00 22.92 57.98
CA THR A 452 -5.00 23.75 58.69
C THR A 452 -4.87 23.62 60.22
N LEU A 453 -4.52 22.45 60.75
CA LEU A 453 -4.13 22.26 62.15
C LEU A 453 -2.85 23.02 62.49
N SER A 454 -1.82 22.97 61.64
CA SER A 454 -0.57 23.71 61.82
C SER A 454 -0.83 25.23 61.89
N THR A 455 -1.61 25.76 60.94
CA THR A 455 -1.97 27.17 60.86
C THR A 455 -2.83 27.62 62.04
N THR A 456 -3.74 26.76 62.52
CA THR A 456 -4.55 27.08 63.72
C THR A 456 -3.73 27.00 65.02
N LEU A 457 -2.77 26.07 65.16
CA LEU A 457 -1.82 26.07 66.28
C LEU A 457 -0.95 27.34 66.26
N SER A 458 -0.41 27.75 65.11
CA SER A 458 0.39 28.98 64.98
C SER A 458 -0.38 30.23 65.44
N ASN A 459 -1.68 30.30 65.18
CA ASN A 459 -2.55 31.39 65.62
C ASN A 459 -2.93 31.34 67.12
N VAL A 460 -2.74 30.21 67.80
CA VAL A 460 -3.01 30.04 69.24
C VAL A 460 -1.76 30.27 70.11
N VAL A 461 -0.56 29.98 69.60
CA VAL A 461 0.71 30.04 70.36
C VAL A 461 1.31 31.47 70.36
N HIS A 462 0.55 32.43 70.88
CA HIS A 462 1.04 33.80 71.12
C HIS A 462 1.85 33.89 72.43
N ILE A 463 3.09 33.37 72.40
CA ILE A 463 4.04 33.46 73.52
C ILE A 463 4.54 34.92 73.67
N LYS A 464 4.16 35.57 74.77
CA LYS A 464 4.73 36.86 75.18
C LYS A 464 6.01 36.66 75.99
N GLY A 465 7.17 37.10 75.50
CA GLY A 465 8.42 37.02 76.28
C GLY A 465 9.68 37.61 75.63
N ALA A 466 9.89 38.92 75.81
CA ALA A 466 11.16 39.65 75.91
C ALA A 466 12.46 39.14 75.20
N ASP A 467 12.92 39.94 74.22
CA ASP A 467 14.21 40.66 74.24
C ASP A 467 15.52 39.91 74.61
N SER A 468 16.41 39.70 73.62
CA SER A 468 17.79 40.29 73.59
C SER A 468 18.79 39.60 72.63
N GLY A 469 19.64 40.39 71.98
CA GLY A 469 21.08 40.09 71.81
C GLY A 469 21.63 39.25 70.63
N THR A 470 22.39 39.94 69.75
CA THR A 470 23.60 39.47 69.00
C THR A 470 23.51 38.33 67.96
N GLY A 471 23.94 38.64 66.71
CA GLY A 471 24.30 37.68 65.63
C GLY A 471 25.82 37.38 65.58
N PRO A 472 26.51 37.23 64.41
CA PRO A 472 26.12 37.54 63.01
C PRO A 472 26.48 36.41 61.99
N SER A 473 26.73 36.76 60.71
CA SER A 473 27.37 35.99 59.61
C SER A 473 26.47 34.95 58.88
N ASP A 474 26.42 34.86 57.53
CA ASP A 474 26.98 35.69 56.44
C ASP A 474 26.25 35.42 55.09
N SER A 475 26.74 36.06 54.00
CA SER A 475 26.48 35.85 52.55
C SER A 475 25.24 36.52 51.91
N ASP A 476 25.49 37.77 51.51
CA ASP A 476 25.42 38.30 50.14
C ASP A 476 24.09 38.26 49.35
N ASP A 477 23.62 39.47 49.05
CA ASP A 477 22.50 39.84 48.18
C ASP A 477 23.04 40.93 47.22
N GLU A 478 22.74 40.83 45.92
CA GLU A 478 23.17 41.77 44.86
C GLU A 478 21.95 42.09 43.99
N SER A 479 21.65 43.38 43.84
CA SER A 479 20.33 43.90 43.45
C SER A 479 20.33 44.62 42.08
N ASP A 480 19.27 45.40 41.85
CA ASP A 480 19.05 46.38 40.79
C ASP A 480 18.45 45.78 39.50
N ASP A 481 17.12 45.63 39.37
CA ASP A 481 16.02 46.63 39.21
C ASP A 481 16.05 47.46 37.91
N GLU A 482 14.88 47.44 37.21
CA GLU A 482 14.18 48.58 36.58
C GLU A 482 14.87 49.42 35.45
N SER A 483 14.20 49.98 34.44
CA SER A 483 12.79 49.94 33.99
C SER A 483 12.60 50.58 32.58
N GLU A 484 11.37 50.52 32.06
CA GLU A 484 10.71 51.45 31.11
C GLU A 484 11.24 51.68 29.66
N GLU A 485 10.50 51.09 28.71
CA GLU A 485 9.80 51.73 27.57
C GLU A 485 10.16 53.16 27.10
N THR A 486 10.31 53.38 25.78
CA THR A 486 9.48 54.34 24.99
C THR A 486 9.75 54.32 23.47
N ASP A 487 8.76 54.76 22.68
CA ASP A 487 8.78 54.87 21.22
C ASP A 487 9.87 55.79 20.62
N SER A 488 10.28 55.51 19.37
CA SER A 488 10.04 56.46 18.25
C SER A 488 10.43 55.93 16.87
N SER A 489 9.67 56.35 15.86
CA SER A 489 9.88 56.03 14.44
C SER A 489 10.83 57.01 13.74
N SER A 490 11.67 56.53 12.81
CA SER A 490 12.06 57.34 11.64
C SER A 490 12.38 56.48 10.43
N SER A 491 11.96 56.94 9.25
CA SER A 491 12.22 56.29 7.96
C SER A 491 13.60 56.66 7.40
N CYS A 492 14.18 55.80 6.59
CA CYS A 492 15.21 56.18 5.62
C CYS A 492 14.88 55.60 4.23
N GLU A 493 15.15 56.39 3.19
CA GLU A 493 14.67 56.16 1.83
C GLU A 493 15.72 55.51 0.91
N SER A 494 15.21 54.87 -0.14
CA SER A 494 15.73 54.88 -1.53
C SER A 494 17.24 55.03 -1.79
N ASN A 495 17.83 54.02 -2.45
CA ASN A 495 18.25 54.14 -3.87
C ASN A 495 19.08 52.93 -4.35
N SER A 496 18.53 52.14 -5.29
CA SER A 496 19.18 51.59 -6.51
C SER A 496 18.28 50.54 -7.16
#